data_AF-A0A7M5UZN5-F1
#
_entry.id   AF-A0A7M5UZN5-F1
#
_cell.length_a   1.000
_cell.length_b   1.000
_cell.length_c   1.000
_cell.angle_alpha   90.00
_cell.angle_beta   90.00
_cell.angle_gamma   90.00
#
_symmetry.space_group_name_H-M   'P 1'
#
loop_
_entity.id
_entity.type
_entity.pdbx_description
1 polymer ?
#
loop_
_entity_poly.entity_id
_entity_poly.type
_entity_poly.pdbx_seq_one_letter_code
_entity_poly.pdbx_strand_id
1 'polypeptide(L)'
;MGKKERSFEKISLLPANEDDGQIDINNGFYEPQYTVNECLEYIGFGWFQVKLTVVLGFSWMADAIAITSLAVLAPALQCDWNLSPEQTALISTCVFIGMFFGAGFWGWFCDTFGRKLALTLSASLILVSFLCSSFAINYNFVLIFMIMEGFSVAGAGQSFSLCWVMCYQDLLQSL
;
A
#
# COMPACT_ATOMS: atom_id res chain seq x y z
N MET A 1 28.62 -1.26 -5.01
CA MET A 1 29.27 -1.77 -3.78
C MET A 1 29.59 -0.64 -2.78
N GLY A 2 30.19 0.49 -3.16
CA GLY A 2 30.64 1.54 -2.21
C GLY A 2 29.62 2.43 -1.47
N LYS A 3 28.30 2.12 -1.49
CA LYS A 3 27.29 2.85 -0.68
C LYS A 3 26.94 2.12 0.62
N LYS A 4 27.16 0.80 0.67
CA LYS A 4 26.90 -0.05 1.83
C LYS A 4 27.99 0.13 2.91
N GLU A 5 29.25 0.21 2.48
CA GLU A 5 30.41 0.42 3.37
C GLU A 5 30.35 1.78 4.07
N ARG A 6 29.91 2.83 3.37
CA ARG A 6 29.78 4.19 3.93
C ARG A 6 28.64 4.35 4.93
N SER A 7 27.60 3.51 4.86
CA SER A 7 26.55 3.42 5.89
C SER A 7 27.04 2.65 7.11
N PHE A 8 27.81 1.57 6.91
CA PHE A 8 28.42 0.81 8.01
C PHE A 8 29.39 1.67 8.83
N GLU A 9 30.20 2.51 8.18
CA GLU A 9 31.16 3.40 8.86
C GLU A 9 30.46 4.50 9.69
N LYS A 10 29.25 4.92 9.32
CA LYS A 10 28.44 5.85 10.12
C LYS A 10 27.78 5.19 11.33
N ILE A 11 27.43 3.91 11.24
CA ILE A 11 26.81 3.15 12.35
C ILE A 11 27.85 2.89 13.45
N SER A 12 29.12 2.64 13.09
CA SER A 12 30.22 2.44 14.04
C SER A 12 30.64 3.70 14.84
N LEU A 13 30.13 4.88 14.48
CA LEU A 13 30.44 6.15 15.15
C LEU A 13 29.35 6.58 16.16
N LEU A 14 28.31 5.78 16.34
CA LEU A 14 27.23 6.10 17.28
C LEU A 14 27.66 5.82 18.72
N PRO A 15 27.43 6.74 19.67
CA PRO A 15 27.60 6.44 21.09
C PRO A 15 26.61 5.31 21.45
N ALA A 16 27.10 4.25 22.08
CA ALA A 16 26.27 3.15 22.55
C ALA A 16 25.26 3.70 23.57
N ASN A 17 23.97 3.39 23.35
CA ASN A 17 22.91 3.73 24.29
C ASN A 17 23.08 2.87 25.54
N GLU A 18 23.15 3.50 26.71
CA GLU A 18 23.60 2.87 27.98
C GLU A 18 22.45 2.29 28.81
N ASP A 19 21.21 2.29 28.29
CA ASP A 19 20.02 1.85 29.01
C ASP A 19 19.32 0.66 28.32
N ASP A 20 19.07 -0.37 29.12
CA ASP A 20 18.27 -1.61 28.92
C ASP A 20 19.04 -2.87 28.48
N GLY A 21 19.47 -3.66 29.48
CA GLY A 21 20.42 -4.77 29.32
C GLY A 21 19.85 -6.19 29.16
N GLN A 22 20.76 -7.10 28.77
CA GLN A 22 21.05 -8.32 29.53
C GLN A 22 22.47 -8.82 29.20
N ILE A 23 23.18 -9.19 30.26
CA ILE A 23 24.61 -9.54 30.30
C ILE A 23 24.81 -10.99 29.82
N ASP A 24 25.55 -11.20 28.74
CA ASP A 24 26.13 -12.50 28.36
C ASP A 24 27.67 -12.46 28.49
N ILE A 25 28.15 -12.76 29.70
CA ILE A 25 29.55 -12.75 30.15
C ILE A 25 30.42 -13.93 29.61
N ASN A 26 30.07 -14.53 28.47
CA ASN A 26 30.81 -15.69 27.94
C ASN A 26 31.47 -15.54 26.57
N ASN A 27 31.30 -14.42 25.85
CA ASN A 27 32.09 -14.15 24.64
C ASN A 27 32.34 -12.64 24.53
N GLY A 28 33.62 -12.24 24.42
CA GLY A 28 34.07 -10.85 24.43
C GLY A 28 33.77 -10.06 23.16
N PHE A 29 32.49 -9.88 22.83
CA PHE A 29 32.01 -8.90 21.84
C PHE A 29 30.81 -8.15 22.42
N TYR A 30 31.02 -6.90 22.81
CA TYR A 30 29.93 -5.93 23.00
C TYR A 30 29.39 -5.60 21.61
N GLU A 31 28.28 -6.22 21.19
CA GLU A 31 27.51 -5.69 20.07
C GLU A 31 26.58 -4.62 20.63
N PRO A 32 26.78 -3.32 20.32
CA PRO A 32 25.82 -2.29 20.69
C PRO A 32 24.45 -2.64 20.11
N GLN A 33 23.46 -2.82 20.97
CA GLN A 33 22.12 -3.23 20.60
C GLN A 33 21.34 -2.01 20.08
N TYR A 34 21.60 -1.60 18.84
CA TYR A 34 20.82 -0.54 18.20
C TYR A 34 19.42 -1.05 17.86
N THR A 35 18.40 -0.32 18.29
CA THR A 35 17.04 -0.60 17.83
C THR A 35 16.99 -0.29 16.33
N VAL A 36 16.37 -1.17 15.54
CA VAL A 36 16.27 -1.02 14.07
C VAL A 36 15.75 0.38 13.65
N ASN A 37 14.92 0.97 14.50
CA ASN A 37 14.36 2.31 14.31
C ASN A 37 15.43 3.42 14.37
N GLU A 38 16.35 3.39 15.35
CA GLU A 38 17.43 4.39 15.48
C GLU A 38 18.41 4.31 14.30
N CYS A 39 18.72 3.09 13.84
CA CYS A 39 19.55 2.90 12.65
C CYS A 39 18.86 3.40 11.36
N LEU A 40 17.54 3.22 11.24
CA LEU A 40 16.78 3.72 10.09
C LEU A 40 16.67 5.25 10.08
N GLU A 41 16.45 5.85 11.24
CA GLU A 41 16.43 7.30 11.45
C GLU A 41 17.78 7.92 11.06
N TYR A 42 18.89 7.24 11.38
CA TYR A 42 20.23 7.70 11.04
C TYR A 42 20.62 7.53 9.55
N ILE A 43 20.03 6.55 8.86
CA ILE A 43 20.28 6.31 7.42
C ILE A 43 19.60 7.37 6.55
N GLY A 44 18.53 8.01 7.04
CA GLY A 44 17.85 9.15 6.41
C GLY A 44 17.19 8.85 5.06
N PHE A 45 16.51 9.86 4.50
CA PHE A 45 15.66 9.68 3.31
C PHE A 45 16.46 9.23 2.08
N GLY A 46 16.20 8.02 1.60
CA GLY A 46 16.95 7.40 0.51
C GLY A 46 16.28 7.57 -0.85
N TRP A 47 17.06 7.51 -1.93
CA TRP A 47 16.55 7.44 -3.32
C TRP A 47 15.55 6.30 -3.55
N PHE A 48 15.64 5.24 -2.75
CA PHE A 48 14.71 4.13 -2.79
C PHE A 48 13.30 4.52 -2.30
N GLN A 49 13.19 5.34 -1.24
CA GLN A 49 11.91 5.85 -0.74
C GLN A 49 11.30 6.83 -1.75
N VAL A 50 12.09 7.74 -2.33
CA VAL A 50 11.62 8.66 -3.38
C VAL A 50 11.02 7.89 -4.56
N LYS A 51 11.70 6.85 -5.06
CA LYS A 51 11.16 6.00 -6.12
C LYS A 51 9.85 5.31 -5.73
N LEU A 52 9.75 4.84 -4.49
CA LEU A 52 8.54 4.20 -3.99
C LEU A 52 7.37 5.20 -3.90
N THR A 53 7.62 6.41 -3.39
CA THR A 53 6.61 7.48 -3.33
C THR A 53 6.10 7.88 -4.71
N VAL A 54 6.97 7.96 -5.71
CA VAL A 54 6.56 8.26 -7.09
C VAL A 54 5.64 7.17 -7.64
N VAL A 55 6.01 5.89 -7.48
CA VAL A 55 5.18 4.76 -7.95
C VAL A 55 3.83 4.75 -7.22
N LEU A 56 3.84 4.97 -5.90
CA LEU A 56 2.62 5.05 -5.09
C LEU A 56 1.73 6.22 -5.49
N GLY A 57 2.31 7.37 -5.80
CA GLY A 57 1.59 8.53 -6.31
C GLY A 57 0.88 8.22 -7.62
N PHE A 58 1.55 7.54 -8.56
CA PHE A 58 0.92 7.09 -9.80
C PHE A 58 -0.18 6.06 -9.57
N SER A 59 0.02 5.12 -8.65
CA SER A 59 -1.03 4.15 -8.27
C SER A 59 -2.26 4.86 -7.70
N TRP A 60 -2.08 5.88 -6.86
CA TRP A 60 -3.18 6.68 -6.31
C TRP A 60 -3.91 7.49 -7.39
N MET A 61 -3.17 8.07 -8.33
CA MET A 61 -3.78 8.76 -9.47
C MET A 61 -4.62 7.81 -10.33
N ALA A 62 -4.12 6.59 -10.58
CA ALA A 62 -4.87 5.56 -11.29
C ALA A 62 -6.15 5.17 -10.53
N ASP A 63 -6.08 5.06 -9.21
CA ASP A 63 -7.23 4.77 -8.35
C ASP A 63 -8.28 5.89 -8.38
N ALA A 64 -7.85 7.15 -8.39
CA ALA A 64 -8.76 8.28 -8.54
C ALA A 64 -9.50 8.28 -9.89
N ILE A 65 -8.81 7.90 -10.98
CA ILE A 65 -9.41 7.75 -12.31
C ILE A 65 -10.41 6.60 -12.32
N ALA A 66 -10.08 5.48 -11.67
CA ALA A 66 -10.97 4.33 -11.49
C ALA A 66 -12.28 4.72 -10.79
N ILE A 67 -12.20 5.36 -9.62
CA ILE A 67 -13.38 5.80 -8.85
C ILE A 67 -14.23 6.79 -9.65
N THR A 68 -13.58 7.73 -10.36
CA THR A 68 -14.31 8.69 -11.21
C THR A 68 -15.01 7.99 -12.37
N SER A 69 -14.36 7.00 -12.98
CA SER A 69 -14.95 6.19 -14.04
C SER A 69 -16.17 5.42 -13.53
N LEU A 70 -16.08 4.85 -12.32
CA LEU A 70 -17.20 4.17 -11.67
C LEU A 70 -18.39 5.10 -11.42
N ALA A 71 -18.13 6.33 -10.98
CA ALA A 71 -19.16 7.34 -10.74
C ALA A 71 -19.90 7.76 -12.03
N VAL A 72 -19.24 7.72 -13.18
CA VAL A 72 -19.87 7.97 -14.50
C VAL A 72 -20.53 6.70 -15.05
N LEU A 73 -19.94 5.53 -14.79
CA LEU A 73 -20.45 4.24 -15.25
C LEU A 73 -21.80 3.90 -14.60
N ALA A 74 -21.96 4.15 -13.29
CA ALA A 74 -23.19 3.85 -12.56
C ALA A 74 -24.47 4.47 -13.19
N PRO A 75 -24.53 5.78 -13.48
CA PRO A 75 -25.70 6.37 -14.15
C PRO A 75 -25.80 5.98 -15.63
N ALA A 76 -24.68 5.76 -16.33
CA ALA A 76 -24.71 5.30 -17.73
C ALA A 76 -25.35 3.92 -17.86
N LEU A 77 -24.97 2.98 -16.99
CA LEU A 77 -25.57 1.65 -16.93
C LEU A 77 -27.08 1.72 -16.62
N GLN A 78 -27.48 2.64 -15.74
CA GLN A 78 -28.89 2.85 -15.42
C GLN A 78 -29.70 3.26 -16.66
N CYS A 79 -29.17 4.14 -17.50
CA CYS A 79 -29.81 4.56 -18.75
C CYS A 79 -29.87 3.45 -19.80
N ASP A 80 -28.79 2.70 -19.99
CA ASP A 80 -28.69 1.68 -21.04
C ASP A 80 -29.52 0.43 -20.75
N TRP A 81 -29.54 -0.03 -19.48
CA TRP A 81 -30.26 -1.24 -19.07
C TRP A 81 -31.61 -0.97 -18.38
N ASN A 82 -32.04 0.29 -18.26
CA ASN A 82 -33.26 0.68 -17.53
C ASN A 82 -33.34 0.06 -16.13
N LEU A 83 -32.22 0.08 -15.40
CA LEU A 83 -32.13 -0.51 -14.06
C LEU A 83 -32.93 0.30 -13.04
N SER A 84 -33.52 -0.41 -12.07
CA SER A 84 -34.18 0.26 -10.94
C SER A 84 -33.15 0.99 -10.07
N PRO A 85 -33.54 2.05 -9.34
CA PRO A 85 -32.62 2.75 -8.42
C PRO A 85 -31.98 1.82 -7.38
N GLU A 86 -32.72 0.77 -6.99
CA GLU A 86 -32.27 -0.26 -6.04
C GLU A 86 -31.11 -1.08 -6.61
N GLN A 87 -31.14 -1.39 -7.91
CA GLN A 87 -30.08 -2.12 -8.59
C GLN A 87 -28.80 -1.29 -8.71
N THR A 88 -28.92 0.00 -9.02
CA THR A 88 -27.77 0.91 -9.02
C THR A 88 -27.13 0.99 -7.62
N ALA A 89 -27.93 0.99 -6.55
CA ALA A 89 -27.42 0.97 -5.17
C ALA A 89 -26.72 -0.35 -4.80
N LEU A 90 -27.17 -1.48 -5.37
CA LEU A 90 -26.51 -2.77 -5.19
C LEU A 90 -25.08 -2.79 -5.75
N ILE A 91 -24.83 -2.12 -6.87
CA ILE A 91 -23.48 -2.00 -7.45
C ILE A 91 -22.50 -1.42 -6.42
N SER A 92 -22.83 -0.26 -5.83
CA SER A 92 -21.99 0.37 -4.81
C SER A 92 -21.83 -0.49 -3.56
N THR A 93 -22.90 -1.18 -3.15
CA THR A 93 -22.87 -2.09 -2.00
C THR A 93 -21.91 -3.26 -2.24
N CYS A 94 -21.89 -3.82 -3.45
CA CYS A 94 -20.96 -4.88 -3.85
C CYS A 94 -19.49 -4.42 -3.76
N VAL A 95 -19.19 -3.18 -4.16
CA VAL A 95 -17.83 -2.61 -4.02
C VAL A 95 -17.42 -2.55 -2.54
N PHE A 96 -18.30 -2.07 -1.66
CA PHE A 96 -18.01 -2.02 -0.22
C PHE A 96 -17.80 -3.40 0.40
N ILE A 97 -18.58 -4.40 -0.03
CA ILE A 97 -18.38 -5.80 0.39
C ILE A 97 -17.00 -6.29 -0.05
N GLY A 98 -16.61 -6.03 -1.31
CA GLY A 98 -15.28 -6.35 -1.82
C GLY A 98 -14.17 -5.69 -1.00
N MET A 99 -14.31 -4.41 -0.69
CA MET A 99 -13.35 -3.68 0.14
C MET A 99 -13.25 -4.23 1.56
N PHE A 100 -14.36 -4.63 2.17
CA PHE A 100 -14.37 -5.20 3.52
C PHE A 100 -13.51 -6.47 3.61
N PHE A 101 -13.69 -7.40 2.67
CA PHE A 101 -12.88 -8.62 2.61
C PHE A 101 -11.44 -8.33 2.14
N GLY A 102 -11.26 -7.39 1.21
CA GLY A 102 -9.95 -6.97 0.71
C GLY A 102 -9.07 -6.36 1.79
N ALA A 103 -9.62 -5.50 2.65
CA ALA A 103 -8.84 -4.79 3.66
C ALA A 103 -8.14 -5.75 4.64
N GLY A 104 -8.83 -6.81 5.08
CA GLY A 104 -8.25 -7.83 5.96
C GLY A 104 -7.20 -8.69 5.23
N PHE A 105 -7.52 -9.14 4.01
CA PHE A 105 -6.61 -9.98 3.22
C PHE A 105 -5.32 -9.25 2.85
N TRP A 106 -5.43 -8.03 2.31
CA TRP A 106 -4.27 -7.25 1.90
C TRP A 106 -3.43 -6.78 3.08
N GLY A 107 -4.04 -6.50 4.24
CA GLY A 107 -3.31 -6.19 5.47
C GLY A 107 -2.38 -7.34 5.86
N TRP A 108 -2.95 -8.53 6.04
CA TRP A 108 -2.17 -9.74 6.37
C TRP A 108 -1.12 -10.09 5.29
N PHE A 109 -1.47 -9.92 4.01
CA PHE A 109 -0.57 -10.22 2.89
C PHE A 109 0.61 -9.24 2.83
N CYS A 110 0.39 -7.94 3.09
CA CYS A 110 1.45 -6.92 3.15
C CYS A 110 2.47 -7.24 4.23
N ASP A 111 2.00 -7.69 5.39
CA ASP A 111 2.85 -8.00 6.55
C ASP A 111 3.67 -9.28 6.32
N THR A 112 3.12 -10.26 5.59
CA THR A 112 3.76 -11.57 5.41
C THR A 112 4.70 -11.62 4.20
N PHE A 113 4.29 -11.10 3.04
CA PHE A 113 5.03 -11.22 1.77
C PHE A 113 5.79 -9.93 1.38
N GLY A 114 5.61 -8.86 2.16
CA GLY A 114 6.27 -7.58 1.96
C GLY A 114 5.47 -6.59 1.10
N ARG A 115 5.54 -5.31 1.50
CA ARG A 115 4.75 -4.20 0.90
C ARG A 115 4.88 -4.05 -0.61
N LYS A 116 6.08 -4.23 -1.18
CA LYS A 116 6.32 -4.06 -2.63
C LYS A 116 5.55 -5.07 -3.49
N LEU A 117 5.54 -6.32 -3.06
CA LEU A 117 4.88 -7.40 -3.78
C LEU A 117 3.36 -7.19 -3.70
N ALA A 118 2.86 -6.89 -2.50
CA ALA A 118 1.46 -6.59 -2.28
C ALA A 118 0.95 -5.45 -3.18
N LEU A 119 1.71 -4.35 -3.27
CA LEU A 119 1.43 -3.22 -4.15
C LEU A 119 1.37 -3.58 -5.63
N THR A 120 2.35 -4.37 -6.09
CA THR A 120 2.41 -4.74 -7.51
C THR A 120 1.27 -5.69 -7.87
N LEU A 121 0.96 -6.62 -6.96
CA LEU A 121 -0.14 -7.57 -7.13
C LEU A 121 -1.51 -6.88 -7.10
N SER A 122 -1.78 -6.01 -6.12
CA SER A 122 -3.05 -5.29 -6.05
C SER A 122 -3.26 -4.39 -7.26
N ALA A 123 -2.22 -3.67 -7.71
CA ALA A 123 -2.28 -2.87 -8.94
C ALA A 123 -2.54 -3.73 -10.19
N SER A 124 -1.92 -4.91 -10.28
CA SER A 124 -2.19 -5.84 -11.40
C SER A 124 -3.62 -6.37 -11.38
N LEU A 125 -4.16 -6.67 -10.20
CA LEU A 125 -5.54 -7.14 -10.03
C LEU A 125 -6.55 -6.05 -10.36
N ILE A 126 -6.28 -4.78 -10.02
CA ILE A 126 -7.08 -3.63 -10.47
C ILE A 126 -7.16 -3.62 -12.00
N LEU A 127 -6.00 -3.65 -12.68
CA LEU A 127 -5.96 -3.59 -14.15
C LEU A 127 -6.72 -4.76 -14.79
N VAL A 128 -6.54 -5.98 -14.30
CA VAL A 128 -7.26 -7.16 -14.80
C VAL A 128 -8.76 -7.02 -14.55
N SER A 129 -9.17 -6.54 -13.37
CA SER A 129 -10.59 -6.35 -13.04
C SER A 129 -11.25 -5.33 -13.96
N PHE A 130 -10.59 -4.21 -14.23
CA PHE A 130 -11.07 -3.19 -15.18
C PHE A 130 -11.16 -3.71 -16.61
N LEU A 131 -10.14 -4.43 -17.07
CA LEU A 131 -10.14 -5.02 -18.40
C LEU A 131 -11.29 -6.03 -18.54
N CYS A 132 -11.50 -6.91 -17.56
CA CYS A 132 -12.61 -7.85 -17.56
C CYS A 132 -13.97 -7.16 -17.49
N SER A 133 -14.09 -6.10 -16.69
CA SER A 133 -15.32 -5.29 -16.57
C SER A 133 -15.70 -4.66 -17.91
N SER A 134 -14.71 -4.21 -18.71
CA SER A 134 -14.96 -3.67 -20.05
C SER A 134 -15.56 -4.69 -21.03
N PHE A 135 -15.44 -6.00 -20.78
CA PHE A 135 -16.06 -7.06 -21.59
C PHE A 135 -17.39 -7.58 -20.99
N ALA A 136 -17.85 -6.99 -19.88
CA ALA A 136 -19.06 -7.45 -19.20
C ALA A 136 -20.33 -7.00 -19.93
N ILE A 137 -20.98 -7.93 -20.62
CA ILE A 137 -22.22 -7.70 -21.39
C ILE A 137 -23.49 -7.85 -20.50
N ASN A 138 -23.35 -8.41 -19.31
CA ASN A 138 -24.46 -8.79 -18.45
C ASN A 138 -24.34 -8.13 -17.06
N TYR A 139 -25.46 -7.67 -16.51
CA TYR A 139 -25.52 -7.02 -15.19
C TYR A 139 -24.89 -7.84 -14.06
N ASN A 140 -25.17 -9.15 -13.99
CA ASN A 140 -24.61 -10.02 -12.96
C ASN A 140 -23.08 -10.13 -13.03
N PHE A 141 -22.50 -10.07 -14.23
CA PHE A 141 -21.05 -10.09 -14.39
C PHE A 141 -20.43 -8.76 -13.92
N VAL A 142 -21.08 -7.63 -14.20
CA VAL A 142 -20.67 -6.33 -13.67
C VAL A 142 -20.62 -6.37 -12.14
N LEU A 143 -21.62 -6.94 -11.47
CA LEU A 143 -21.61 -7.06 -10.00
C LEU A 143 -20.41 -7.86 -9.48
N ILE A 144 -20.06 -8.98 -10.11
CA ILE A 144 -18.91 -9.81 -9.71
C ILE A 144 -17.60 -9.03 -9.90
N PHE A 145 -17.45 -8.33 -11.03
CA PHE A 145 -16.26 -7.51 -11.28
C PHE A 145 -16.14 -6.33 -10.32
N MET A 146 -17.26 -5.76 -9.86
CA MET A 146 -17.28 -4.69 -8.85
C MET A 146 -16.83 -5.17 -7.47
N ILE A 147 -17.18 -6.39 -7.08
CA ILE A 147 -16.65 -7.01 -5.86
C ILE A 147 -15.13 -7.21 -5.99
N MET A 148 -14.68 -7.69 -7.15
CA MET A 148 -13.25 -7.92 -7.42
C MET A 148 -12.45 -6.61 -7.47
N GLU A 149 -13.03 -5.55 -8.02
CA GLU A 149 -12.49 -4.21 -8.05
C GLU A 149 -12.35 -3.65 -6.63
N GLY A 150 -13.42 -3.70 -5.83
CA GLY A 150 -13.40 -3.28 -4.43
C GLY A 150 -12.36 -4.04 -3.60
N PHE A 151 -12.23 -5.35 -3.84
CA PHE A 151 -11.19 -6.16 -3.19
C PHE A 151 -9.78 -5.68 -3.56
N SER A 152 -9.56 -5.29 -4.82
CA SER A 152 -8.23 -4.88 -5.30
C SER A 152 -7.84 -3.47 -4.81
N VAL A 153 -8.79 -2.54 -4.75
CA VAL A 153 -8.60 -1.15 -4.28
C VAL A 153 -8.17 -1.09 -2.82
N ALA A 154 -8.72 -1.98 -1.97
CA ALA A 154 -8.40 -2.01 -0.54
C ALA A 154 -6.90 -2.15 -0.23
N GLY A 155 -6.14 -2.88 -1.06
CA GLY A 155 -4.70 -3.06 -0.86
C GLY A 155 -3.85 -1.86 -1.30
N ALA A 156 -4.27 -1.14 -2.34
CA ALA A 156 -3.55 0.02 -2.86
C ALA A 156 -3.66 1.23 -1.93
N GLY A 157 -4.85 1.48 -1.37
CA GLY A 157 -5.10 2.62 -0.48
C GLY A 157 -4.30 2.59 0.82
N GLN A 158 -4.18 1.44 1.47
CA GLN A 158 -3.42 1.29 2.72
C GLN A 158 -1.93 1.62 2.53
N SER A 159 -1.39 1.31 1.35
CA SER A 159 0.02 1.51 1.06
C SER A 159 0.41 2.99 0.94
N PHE A 160 -0.47 3.83 0.38
CA PHE A 160 -0.26 5.27 0.25
C PHE A 160 -0.30 5.96 1.63
N SER A 161 -1.32 5.67 2.45
CA SER A 161 -1.45 6.26 3.79
C SER A 161 -0.20 6.03 4.64
N LEU A 162 0.37 4.82 4.60
CA LEU A 162 1.60 4.51 5.32
C LEU A 162 2.81 5.28 4.80
N CYS A 163 2.95 5.41 3.48
CA CYS A 163 4.08 6.13 2.90
C CYS A 163 3.98 7.64 3.12
N TRP A 164 2.76 8.18 3.13
CA TRP A 164 2.46 9.55 3.48
C TRP A 164 2.87 9.84 4.94
N VAL A 165 2.46 8.98 5.87
CA VAL A 165 2.81 9.10 7.30
C VAL A 165 4.32 9.10 7.51
N MET A 166 5.06 8.18 6.86
CA MET A 166 6.52 8.13 6.93
C MET A 166 7.17 9.41 6.40
N CYS A 167 6.78 9.84 5.19
CA CYS A 167 7.31 11.07 4.58
C CYS A 167 6.98 12.32 5.40
N TYR A 168 5.81 12.35 6.03
CA TYR A 168 5.36 13.45 6.87
C TYR A 168 6.15 13.53 8.19
N GLN A 169 6.44 12.38 8.81
CA GLN A 169 7.27 12.31 10.01
C GLN A 169 8.73 12.69 9.73
N ASP A 170 9.30 12.22 8.63
CA ASP A 170 10.66 12.58 8.21
C ASP A 170 10.79 14.10 7.91
N LEU A 171 9.76 14.71 7.30
CA LEU A 171 9.74 16.15 7.04
C LEU A 171 9.70 16.97 8.34
N LEU A 172 8.91 16.53 9.32
CA LEU A 172 8.80 17.22 10.61
C LEU A 172 10.08 17.15 11.44
N GLN A 173 10.88 16.09 11.33
CA GLN A 173 12.18 16.02 12.00
C GLN A 173 13.26 16.89 11.34
N SER A 174 13.02 17.35 10.11
CA SER A 174 13.97 18.20 9.36
C SER A 174 13.73 19.71 9.50
N LEU A 175 12.61 20.13 10.12
CA LEU A 175 12.21 21.51 10.37
C LEU A 175 12.43 21.89 11.83
#